data_AF-A0A9D9G959-F1
#
_entry.id   AF-A0A9D9G959-F1
#
_cell.length_a   1.000
_cell.length_b   1.000
_cell.length_c   1.000
_cell.angle_alpha   90.00
_cell.angle_beta   90.00
_cell.angle_gamma   90.00
#
_symmetry.space_group_name_H-M   'P 1'
#
loop_
_entity.id
_entity.type
_entity.pdbx_description
1 polymer ?
#
loop_
_entity_poly.entity_id
_entity_poly.type
_entity_poly.pdbx_seq_one_letter_code
_entity_poly.pdbx_strand_id
1 'polypeptide(L)' 'MKQFYSIKEVAELLGVSQPTLRYWEEQFDNIRPHKSQGGTRRYDQK' A
#
# COMPACT_ATOMS: atom_id res chain seq x y z
N MET A 1 14.21 -11.67 3.13
CA MET A 1 12.77 -11.37 3.14
C MET A 1 12.58 -9.91 2.74
N LYS A 2 11.57 -9.61 1.93
CA LYS A 2 11.30 -8.24 1.49
C LYS A 2 10.57 -7.52 2.62
N GLN A 3 11.17 -6.47 3.16
CA GLN A 3 10.61 -5.79 4.33
C GLN A 3 9.47 -4.82 3.98
N PHE A 4 9.42 -4.39 2.71
CA PHE A 4 8.43 -3.43 2.22
C PHE A 4 7.98 -3.78 0.81
N TYR A 5 6.71 -3.58 0.56
CA TYR A 5 6.05 -3.65 -0.75
C TYR A 5 5.67 -2.24 -1.20
N SER A 6 5.76 -2.00 -2.49
CA SER A 6 5.20 -0.81 -3.14
C SER A 6 3.70 -0.97 -3.37
N ILE A 7 3.02 0.14 -3.65
CA ILE A 7 1.58 0.11 -3.98
C ILE A 7 1.27 -0.76 -5.20
N LYS A 8 2.18 -0.78 -6.17
CA LYS A 8 2.05 -1.62 -7.37
C LYS A 8 2.05 -3.11 -7.00
N GLU A 9 3.01 -3.51 -6.17
CA GLU A 9 3.15 -4.92 -5.76
C GLU A 9 1.96 -5.38 -4.92
N VAL A 10 1.49 -4.56 -3.98
CA VAL A 10 0.30 -4.90 -3.18
C VAL A 10 -0.95 -4.97 -4.06
N ALA A 11 -1.12 -4.04 -5.00
CA ALA A 11 -2.24 -4.06 -5.93
C ALA A 11 -2.22 -5.33 -6.80
N GLU A 12 -1.05 -5.74 -7.30
CA GLU A 12 -0.85 -6.99 -8.06
C GLU A 12 -1.13 -8.24 -7.19
N LEU A 13 -0.63 -8.27 -5.95
CA LEU A 13 -0.87 -9.37 -5.01
C LEU A 13 -2.34 -9.55 -4.66
N LEU A 14 -3.09 -8.46 -4.54
CA LEU A 14 -4.52 -8.45 -4.24
C LEU A 14 -5.41 -8.55 -5.49
N GLY A 15 -4.83 -8.47 -6.69
CA GLY A 15 -5.58 -8.47 -7.95
C GLY A 15 -6.48 -7.24 -8.13
N VAL A 16 -6.14 -6.10 -7.53
CA VAL A 16 -6.91 -4.85 -7.60
C VAL A 16 -6.14 -3.74 -8.32
N SER A 17 -6.82 -2.66 -8.69
CA SER A 17 -6.16 -1.48 -9.26
C SER A 17 -5.48 -0.64 -8.16
N GLN A 18 -4.40 0.08 -8.50
CA GLN A 18 -3.76 1.00 -7.55
C GLN A 18 -4.72 2.10 -7.04
N PRO A 19 -5.61 2.71 -7.86
CA PRO A 19 -6.64 3.61 -7.35
C PRO A 19 -7.58 2.97 -6.33
N THR A 20 -8.00 1.71 -6.54
CA THR A 20 -8.83 0.96 -5.59
C THR A 20 -8.13 0.83 -4.24
N LEU A 21 -6.84 0.47 -4.25
CA LEU A 21 -6.05 0.36 -3.02
C LEU A 21 -5.87 1.70 -2.31
N ARG A 22 -5.69 2.82 -3.04
CA ARG A 22 -5.64 4.17 -2.46
C ARG A 22 -6.97 4.58 -1.82
N TYR A 23 -8.07 4.26 -2.49
CA TYR A 23 -9.40 4.51 -1.94
C TYR A 23 -9.57 3.75 -0.61
N TRP A 24 -9.13 2.50 -0.54
CA TRP A 24 -9.16 1.74 0.71
C TRP A 24 -8.31 2.33 1.83
N GLU A 25 -7.13 2.91 1.53
CA GLU A 25 -6.33 3.66 2.52
C GLU A 25 -7.09 4.83 3.16
N GLU A 26 -8.01 5.45 2.41
CA GLU A 26 -8.81 6.57 2.88
C GLU A 26 -10.06 6.12 3.63
N GLN A 27 -10.63 4.97 3.27
CA GLN A 27 -11.86 4.46 3.89
C GLN A 27 -11.62 3.61 5.14
N PHE A 28 -10.47 2.95 5.22
CA PHE A 28 -10.19 1.98 6.27
C PHE A 28 -8.96 2.37 7.08
N ASP A 29 -9.18 2.70 8.35
CA ASP A 29 -8.12 3.12 9.27
C ASP A 29 -7.02 2.08 9.51
N ASN A 30 -7.29 0.80 9.23
CA ASN A 30 -6.31 -0.28 9.34
C ASN A 30 -5.37 -0.39 8.13
N ILE A 31 -5.64 0.32 7.02
CA ILE A 31 -4.79 0.31 5.82
C ILE A 31 -3.97 1.60 5.81
N ARG A 32 -2.84 1.61 6.52
CA ARG A 32 -1.98 2.79 6.66
C ARG A 32 -0.56 2.50 6.15
N PRO A 33 -0.24 2.83 4.88
CA PRO A 33 1.12 2.68 4.39
C PRO A 33 2.06 3.67 5.08
N HIS A 34 3.30 3.25 5.28
CA HIS A 34 4.37 4.15 5.64
C HIS A 34 4.69 5.07 4.44
N LYS A 35 4.53 6.38 4.63
CA LYS A 35 4.91 7.39 3.62
C LYS A 35 6.36 7.80 3.84
N SER A 36 7.20 7.65 2.81
CA SER A 36 8.54 8.23 2.83
C SER A 36 8.47 9.76 2.69
N GLN A 37 9.59 10.45 2.95
CA GLN A 37 9.71 11.90 2.77
C GLN A 37 9.36 12.35 1.32
N GLY A 38 9.54 11.48 0.32
CA GLY A 38 9.20 11.73 -1.08
C GLY A 38 7.75 11.36 -1.46
N GLY A 39 6.90 10.98 -0.51
CA GLY A 39 5.50 10.60 -0.76
C GLY A 39 5.28 9.18 -1.30
N THR A 40 6.34 8.36 -1.37
CA THR A 40 6.22 6.95 -1.76
C THR A 40 5.60 6.14 -0.64
N ARG A 41 4.57 5.36 -0.97
CA ARG A 41 3.90 4.43 -0.05
C ARG A 41 4.67 3.12 0.05
N ARG A 42 4.91 2.67 1.27
CA ARG A 42 5.50 1.38 1.62
C ARG A 42 4.53 0.62 2.52
N TYR A 43 4.20 -0.60 2.13
CA TYR A 43 3.39 -1.52 2.93
C TYR A 43 4.33 -2.56 3.52
N ASP A 44 4.08 -2.96 4.74
CA ASP A 44 4.71 -4.11 5.36
C ASP A 44 3.65 -5.21 5.58
N GLN A 45 4.13 -6.41 5.88
CA GLN A 45 3.28 -7.58 6.15
C GLN A 45 3.15 -7.81 7.66
N LYS A 46 3.30 -6.77 8.49
CA LYS A 46 3.25 -6.92 9.95
C LYS A 46 1.84 -6.78 10.51
#